data_AF-A0A9X2NA41-F1
#
_entry.id   AF-A0A9X2NA41-F1
#
_cell.length_a   1.000
_cell.length_b   1.000
_cell.length_c   1.000
_cell.angle_alpha   90.00
_cell.angle_beta   90.00
_cell.angle_gamma   90.00
#
_symmetry.space_group_name_H-M   'P 1'
#
loop_
_entity.id
_entity.type
_entity.pdbx_description
1 polymer ?
#
loop_
_entity_poly.entity_id
_entity_poly.type
_entity_poly.pdbx_seq_one_letter_code
_entity_poly.pdbx_strand_id
1 'polypeptide(L)'
;MLTDAARDQRLLDRIRDLHGSLAVDLAWLARTVGDEAPRPDILRDLGERLADLGADLVTRADELDIQVRATIPDHGWLPEAGARRRALAVAHQVGPHPLRCGPIFLAVCGAACFPFYGTDPSGRTARHERCERCLQVR
;
A
#
# COMPACT_ATOMS: atom_id res chain seq x y z
N MET A 1 14.58 12.27 -17.09
CA MET A 1 13.69 11.62 -16.11
C MET A 1 14.23 10.22 -15.84
N LEU A 2 14.33 9.80 -14.58
CA LEU A 2 14.71 8.42 -14.22
C LEU A 2 13.57 7.46 -14.55
N THR A 3 13.88 6.24 -14.98
CA THR A 3 12.87 5.17 -15.14
C THR A 3 12.37 4.69 -13.78
N ASP A 4 11.18 4.10 -13.73
CA ASP A 4 10.60 3.52 -12.50
C ASP A 4 11.57 2.52 -11.83
N ALA A 5 12.16 1.63 -12.61
CA ALA A 5 13.16 0.68 -12.10
C ALA A 5 14.41 1.36 -11.52
N ALA A 6 14.89 2.45 -12.14
CA ALA A 6 16.03 3.21 -11.62
C ALA A 6 15.68 3.96 -10.33
N ARG A 7 14.43 4.43 -10.20
CA ARG A 7 13.92 5.07 -8.97
C ARG A 7 13.80 4.05 -7.84
N ASP A 8 13.24 2.88 -8.11
CA ASP A 8 13.09 1.80 -7.14
C ASP A 8 14.46 1.29 -6.67
N GLN A 9 15.41 1.13 -7.59
CA GLN A 9 16.80 0.79 -7.23
C GLN A 9 17.44 1.86 -6.33
N ARG A 10 17.25 3.14 -6.63
CA ARG A 10 17.76 4.25 -5.80
C ARG A 10 17.17 4.23 -4.38
N LEU A 11 15.88 3.91 -4.23
CA LEU A 11 15.25 3.75 -2.92
C LEU A 11 15.86 2.58 -2.14
N LEU A 12 16.06 1.43 -2.80
CA LEU A 12 16.70 0.27 -2.20
C LEU A 12 18.13 0.57 -1.75
N ASP A 13 18.90 1.30 -2.55
CA ASP A 13 20.27 1.66 -2.20
C ASP A 13 20.32 2.61 -1.00
N ARG A 14 19.38 3.56 -0.89
CA ARG A 14 19.25 4.43 0.29
C ARG A 14 18.82 3.66 1.55
N ILE A 15 17.93 2.69 1.43
CA ILE A 15 17.55 1.81 2.55
C ILE A 15 18.77 1.01 3.03
N ARG A 16 19.55 0.47 2.09
CA ARG A 16 20.77 -0.29 2.43
C ARG A 16 21.83 0.60 3.09
N ASP A 17 22.03 1.81 2.58
CA ASP A 17 22.93 2.80 3.18
C ASP A 17 22.52 3.14 4.62
N LEU A 18 21.24 3.46 4.83
CA LEU A 18 20.69 3.72 6.16
C LEU A 18 20.87 2.50 7.08
N HIS A 19 20.53 1.30 6.62
CA HIS A 19 20.73 0.08 7.40
C HIS A 19 22.18 -0.13 7.80
N GLY A 20 23.12 0.15 6.89
CA GLY A 20 24.56 0.07 7.13
C GLY A 20 25.07 1.07 8.18
N SER A 21 24.54 2.30 8.21
CA SER A 21 24.97 3.32 9.18
C SER A 21 24.22 3.25 10.52
N LEU A 22 22.98 2.74 10.53
CA LEU A 22 22.07 2.85 11.67
C LEU A 22 22.62 2.26 12.97
N ALA A 23 23.28 1.10 12.91
CA ALA A 23 23.83 0.46 14.11
C ALA A 23 24.94 1.33 14.76
N VAL A 24 25.76 1.98 13.94
CA VAL A 24 26.83 2.88 14.41
C VAL A 24 26.23 4.16 14.98
N ASP A 25 25.27 4.76 14.27
CA ASP A 25 24.57 5.97 14.68
C ASP A 25 23.85 5.75 16.03
N LEU A 26 23.13 4.63 16.18
CA LEU A 26 22.46 4.26 17.43
C LEU A 26 23.44 3.95 18.56
N ALA A 27 24.55 3.23 18.29
CA ALA A 27 25.56 2.98 19.31
C ALA A 27 26.22 4.29 19.80
N TRP A 28 26.39 5.26 18.90
CA TRP A 28 26.90 6.58 19.24
C TRP A 28 25.90 7.36 20.11
N LEU A 29 24.63 7.41 19.71
CA LEU A 29 23.56 8.03 20.50
C LEU A 29 23.41 7.37 21.88
N ALA A 30 23.45 6.03 21.96
CA ALA A 30 23.31 5.30 23.22
C ALA A 30 24.42 5.63 24.23
N ARG A 31 25.67 5.83 23.78
CA ARG A 31 26.78 6.27 24.64
C ARG A 31 26.55 7.66 25.24
N THR A 32 25.88 8.54 24.48
CA THR A 32 25.56 9.90 24.93
C THR A 32 24.31 10.01 25.81
N VAL A 33 23.53 8.95 25.95
CA VAL A 33 22.38 8.94 26.89
C VAL A 33 22.85 8.72 28.34
N GLY A 34 24.11 8.29 28.57
CA GLY A 34 24.65 7.96 29.89
C GLY A 34 25.62 8.97 30.52
N ASP A 35 26.56 9.56 29.75
CA ASP A 35 27.71 10.29 30.35
C ASP A 35 28.08 11.64 29.68
N GLU A 36 27.68 11.90 28.42
CA GLU A 36 27.96 13.16 27.71
C GLU A 36 26.74 13.55 26.86
N ALA A 37 26.31 14.81 26.90
CA ALA A 37 25.13 15.27 26.16
C ALA A 37 25.19 14.89 24.66
N PRO A 38 24.11 14.34 24.07
CA PRO A 38 24.10 13.91 22.67
C PRO A 38 24.46 15.05 21.74
N ARG A 39 25.36 14.78 20.78
CA ARG A 39 25.71 15.74 19.73
C ARG A 39 24.47 16.03 18.87
N PRO A 40 23.92 17.26 18.92
CA PRO A 40 22.63 17.58 18.31
C PRO A 40 22.69 17.53 16.77
N ASP A 41 23.87 17.71 16.19
CA ASP A 41 24.13 17.61 14.75
C ASP A 41 23.92 16.19 14.23
N ILE A 42 24.43 15.15 14.92
CA ILE A 42 24.25 13.75 14.50
C ILE A 42 22.78 13.35 14.60
N LEU A 43 22.11 13.73 15.70
CA LEU A 43 20.70 13.43 15.88
C LEU A 43 19.84 14.11 14.82
N ARG A 44 20.18 15.35 14.45
CA ARG A 44 19.53 16.08 13.37
C ARG A 44 19.75 15.39 12.03
N ASP A 45 20.98 15.07 11.66
CA ASP A 45 21.31 14.44 10.37
C ASP A 45 20.59 13.10 10.20
N LEU A 46 20.60 12.25 11.23
CA LEU A 46 19.84 10.98 11.20
C LEU A 46 18.34 11.23 11.04
N GLY A 47 17.79 12.21 11.75
CA GLY A 47 16.39 12.60 11.65
C GLY A 47 16.00 13.09 10.25
N GLU A 48 16.82 13.94 9.65
CA GLU A 48 16.63 14.48 8.29
C GLU A 48 16.70 13.35 7.25
N ARG A 49 17.71 12.46 7.33
CA ARG A 49 17.82 11.29 6.44
C ARG A 49 16.61 10.37 6.52
N LEU A 50 16.10 10.10 7.74
CA LEU A 50 14.91 9.28 7.95
C LEU A 50 13.65 9.93 7.40
N ALA A 51 13.48 11.25 7.63
CA ALA A 51 12.34 12.00 7.11
C ALA A 51 12.32 12.01 5.59
N ASP A 52 13.46 12.29 4.95
CA ASP A 52 13.60 12.33 3.50
C ASP A 52 13.36 10.95 2.86
N LEU A 53 13.90 9.88 3.46
CA LEU A 53 13.65 8.53 2.97
C LEU A 53 12.17 8.15 3.13
N GLY A 54 11.56 8.49 4.27
CA GLY A 54 10.15 8.26 4.54
C GLY A 54 9.24 8.95 3.52
N ALA A 55 9.50 10.23 3.23
CA ALA A 55 8.74 11.01 2.25
C ALA A 55 8.82 10.40 0.84
N ASP A 56 10.00 9.96 0.42
CA ASP A 56 10.17 9.34 -0.90
C ASP A 56 9.49 7.97 -0.99
N LEU A 57 9.51 7.18 0.08
CA LEU A 57 8.80 5.89 0.13
C LEU A 57 7.28 6.07 0.06
N VAL A 58 6.73 7.04 0.78
CA VAL A 58 5.29 7.38 0.71
C VAL A 58 4.92 7.84 -0.69
N THR A 59 5.70 8.75 -1.27
CA THR A 59 5.46 9.25 -2.64
C THR A 59 5.45 8.11 -3.64
N ARG A 60 6.43 7.20 -3.56
CA ARG A 60 6.49 6.05 -4.46
C ARG A 60 5.32 5.08 -4.26
N ALA A 61 4.89 4.87 -3.02
CA ALA A 61 3.72 4.06 -2.72
C ALA A 61 2.44 4.66 -3.31
N ASP A 62 2.26 5.98 -3.23
CA ASP A 62 1.12 6.68 -3.82
C ASP A 62 1.12 6.58 -5.35
N GLU A 63 2.29 6.72 -5.98
CA GLU A 63 2.43 6.53 -7.43
C GLU A 63 2.05 5.11 -7.87
N LEU A 64 2.53 4.10 -7.15
CA LEU A 64 2.19 2.70 -7.41
C LEU A 64 0.69 2.45 -7.20
N ASP A 65 0.09 3.04 -6.17
CA ASP A 65 -1.35 2.94 -5.93
C ASP A 65 -2.15 3.56 -7.09
N ILE A 66 -1.74 4.72 -7.61
CA ILE A 66 -2.35 5.34 -8.80
C ILE A 66 -2.22 4.42 -10.03
N GLN A 67 -1.04 3.85 -10.28
CA GLN A 67 -0.82 2.95 -11.41
C GLN A 67 -1.71 1.70 -11.31
N VAL A 68 -1.77 1.08 -10.12
CA VAL A 68 -2.63 -0.08 -9.86
C VAL A 68 -4.10 0.30 -10.04
N ARG A 69 -4.54 1.43 -9.49
CA ARG A 69 -5.91 1.96 -9.67
C ARG A 69 -6.30 2.14 -11.13
N ALA A 70 -5.39 2.64 -11.98
CA ALA A 70 -5.66 2.81 -13.41
C ALA A 70 -5.96 1.48 -14.13
N THR A 71 -5.58 0.34 -13.55
CA THR A 71 -5.84 -0.99 -14.11
C THR A 71 -7.14 -1.64 -13.62
N ILE A 72 -7.83 -1.00 -12.67
CA ILE A 72 -8.94 -1.56 -11.90
C ILE A 72 -10.28 -0.91 -12.30
N PRO A 73 -11.42 -1.64 -12.27
CA PRO A 73 -12.73 -1.04 -12.47
C PRO A 73 -13.10 -0.25 -11.20
N ASP A 74 -13.54 0.99 -11.39
CA ASP A 74 -13.97 1.86 -10.28
C ASP A 74 -15.25 1.40 -9.59
N HIS A 75 -16.01 0.48 -10.20
CA HIS A 75 -17.31 0.00 -9.74
C HIS A 75 -17.68 -1.33 -10.41
N GLY A 76 -18.70 -2.01 -9.88
CA GLY A 76 -19.20 -3.30 -10.39
C GLY A 76 -19.03 -4.46 -9.40
N TRP A 77 -19.10 -5.69 -9.93
CA TRP A 77 -19.03 -6.89 -9.11
C TRP A 77 -17.58 -7.24 -8.77
N LEU A 78 -17.17 -7.05 -7.52
CA LEU A 78 -15.81 -7.30 -7.03
C LEU A 78 -15.77 -8.41 -5.98
N PRO A 79 -14.77 -9.29 -5.98
CA PRO A 79 -14.65 -10.37 -5.01
C PRO A 79 -14.37 -9.83 -3.59
N GLU A 80 -14.90 -10.52 -2.60
CA GLU A 80 -14.64 -10.22 -1.19
C GLU A 80 -13.14 -10.28 -0.85
N ALA A 81 -12.71 -9.34 -0.02
CA ALA A 81 -11.34 -9.22 0.47
C ALA A 81 -11.06 -10.19 1.62
N GLY A 82 -9.88 -10.84 1.58
CA GLY A 82 -9.37 -11.66 2.68
C GLY A 82 -9.33 -13.17 2.42
N ALA A 83 -8.76 -13.91 3.36
CA ALA A 83 -8.53 -15.35 3.23
C ALA A 83 -9.71 -16.17 3.75
N ARG A 84 -10.46 -16.89 2.89
CA ARG A 84 -11.41 -17.92 3.37
C ARG A 84 -11.61 -19.12 2.45
N ARG A 85 -11.56 -20.30 3.09
CA ARG A 85 -12.21 -21.64 2.98
C ARG A 85 -12.83 -22.16 1.66
N ARG A 86 -13.14 -21.33 0.66
CA ARG A 86 -13.70 -21.75 -0.63
C ARG A 86 -12.70 -21.45 -1.74
N ALA A 87 -12.75 -22.22 -2.84
CA ALA A 87 -11.84 -22.05 -3.97
C ALA A 87 -12.00 -20.70 -4.70
N LEU A 88 -13.17 -20.04 -4.58
CA LEU A 88 -13.47 -18.74 -5.16
C LEU A 88 -14.24 -17.86 -4.14
N ALA A 89 -13.86 -16.58 -4.02
CA ALA A 89 -14.55 -15.60 -3.18
C ALA A 89 -15.92 -15.22 -3.77
N VAL A 90 -16.89 -14.82 -2.94
CA VAL A 90 -18.17 -14.27 -3.43
C VAL A 90 -17.93 -12.87 -3.97
N ALA A 91 -18.53 -12.54 -5.12
CA ALA A 91 -18.51 -11.20 -5.67
C ALA A 91 -19.65 -10.36 -5.11
N HIS A 92 -19.35 -9.12 -4.73
CA HIS A 92 -20.29 -8.15 -4.19
C HIS A 92 -20.37 -6.94 -5.10
N GLN A 93 -21.55 -6.32 -5.17
CA GLN A 93 -21.74 -5.14 -6.00
C GLN A 93 -21.17 -3.91 -5.29
N VAL A 94 -20.23 -3.24 -5.97
CA VAL A 94 -19.69 -1.95 -5.59
C VAL A 94 -20.33 -0.90 -6.50
N GLY A 95 -21.00 0.08 -5.89
CA GLY A 95 -21.70 1.14 -6.63
C GLY A 95 -20.75 2.09 -7.38
N PRO A 96 -21.27 2.98 -8.23
CA PRO A 96 -20.47 3.94 -9.01
C PRO A 96 -19.67 4.94 -8.15
N HIS A 97 -20.03 5.08 -6.87
CA HIS A 97 -19.37 5.94 -5.90
C HIS A 97 -18.95 5.12 -4.68
N PRO A 98 -17.92 4.28 -4.80
CA PRO A 98 -17.51 3.44 -3.69
C PRO A 98 -16.97 4.24 -2.51
N LEU A 99 -17.31 3.81 -1.29
CA LEU A 99 -16.55 4.19 -0.09
C LEU A 99 -15.23 3.43 -0.07
N ARG A 100 -14.12 4.18 -0.09
CA ARG A 100 -12.76 3.64 -0.13
C ARG A 100 -12.14 3.61 1.27
N CYS A 101 -11.56 2.47 1.63
CA CYS A 101 -10.80 2.29 2.87
C CYS A 101 -9.42 1.68 2.54
N GLY A 102 -8.51 2.51 2.04
CA GLY A 102 -7.22 2.05 1.51
C GLY A 102 -7.38 1.30 0.17
N PRO A 103 -6.76 0.11 -0.02
CA PRO A 103 -6.87 -0.68 -1.25
C PRO A 103 -8.20 -1.46 -1.38
N ILE A 104 -9.13 -1.26 -0.44
CA ILE A 104 -10.39 -2.00 -0.34
C ILE A 104 -11.57 -1.08 -0.69
N PHE A 105 -12.54 -1.66 -1.40
CA PHE A 105 -13.84 -1.08 -1.66
C PHE A 105 -14.90 -1.62 -0.70
N LEU A 106 -15.80 -0.77 -0.22
CA LEU A 106 -17.02 -1.22 0.46
C LEU A 106 -18.13 -1.45 -0.57
N ALA A 107 -18.58 -2.69 -0.67
CA ALA A 107 -19.77 -3.05 -1.44
C ALA A 107 -21.05 -2.51 -0.78
N VAL A 108 -22.15 -2.48 -1.54
CA VAL A 108 -23.43 -1.96 -1.02
C VAL A 108 -23.97 -2.78 0.16
N CYS A 109 -23.56 -4.05 0.27
CA CYS A 109 -23.87 -4.91 1.40
C CYS A 109 -22.99 -4.68 2.65
N GLY A 110 -21.99 -3.80 2.56
CA GLY A 110 -20.97 -3.52 3.58
C GLY A 110 -19.73 -4.43 3.53
N ALA A 111 -19.64 -5.36 2.57
CA ALA A 111 -18.50 -6.24 2.45
C ALA A 111 -17.26 -5.49 1.95
N ALA A 112 -16.11 -5.78 2.56
CA ALA A 112 -14.80 -5.37 2.06
C ALA A 112 -14.48 -6.18 0.80
N CYS A 113 -14.18 -5.51 -0.31
CA CYS A 113 -13.89 -6.12 -1.60
C CYS A 113 -12.53 -5.64 -2.11
N PHE A 114 -11.69 -6.57 -2.56
CA PHE A 114 -10.45 -6.22 -3.25
C PHE A 114 -10.71 -6.17 -4.76
N PRO A 115 -10.23 -5.13 -5.45
CA PRO A 115 -10.27 -5.06 -6.90
C PRO A 115 -9.19 -5.95 -7.54
N PHE A 116 -9.16 -7.24 -7.19
CA PHE A 116 -8.13 -8.15 -7.68
C PHE A 116 -8.35 -8.57 -9.15
N TYR A 117 -9.56 -8.34 -9.66
CA TYR A 117 -9.82 -8.35 -11.08
C TYR A 117 -9.64 -6.91 -11.55
N GLY A 118 -8.65 -6.68 -12.42
CA GLY A 118 -8.45 -5.41 -13.13
C GLY A 118 -9.68 -5.07 -13.99
N THR A 119 -9.54 -4.45 -15.16
CA THR A 119 -10.64 -4.06 -16.10
C THR A 119 -11.68 -5.15 -16.47
N ASP A 120 -11.57 -6.34 -15.89
CA ASP A 120 -12.24 -7.58 -16.17
C ASP A 120 -12.54 -7.81 -17.65
N PRO A 121 -11.56 -7.58 -18.55
CA PRO A 121 -11.78 -7.66 -19.98
C PRO A 121 -12.03 -9.11 -20.43
N SER A 122 -11.88 -10.06 -19.49
CA SER A 122 -11.98 -11.51 -19.69
C SER A 122 -13.17 -12.12 -18.91
N GLY A 123 -14.00 -11.32 -18.25
CA GLY A 123 -15.15 -11.82 -17.48
C GLY A 123 -14.76 -12.76 -16.33
N ARG A 124 -13.56 -12.61 -15.76
CA ARG A 124 -13.04 -13.34 -14.61
C ARG A 124 -13.93 -13.17 -13.37
N THR A 125 -14.70 -12.10 -13.25
CA THR A 125 -15.69 -11.94 -12.18
C THR A 125 -16.92 -12.85 -12.38
N ALA A 126 -17.20 -13.32 -13.60
CA ALA A 126 -18.38 -14.13 -13.90
C ALA A 126 -18.36 -15.54 -13.25
N ARG A 127 -17.17 -16.07 -12.93
CA ARG A 127 -17.05 -17.35 -12.19
C ARG A 127 -17.35 -17.21 -10.70
N HIS A 128 -17.42 -15.99 -10.18
CA HIS A 128 -17.72 -15.74 -8.78
C HIS A 128 -19.22 -15.76 -8.59
N GLU A 129 -19.67 -16.54 -7.62
CA GLU A 129 -21.03 -16.44 -7.13
C GLU A 129 -21.30 -15.00 -6.68
N ARG A 130 -22.47 -14.47 -7.05
CA ARG A 130 -22.87 -13.12 -6.69
C ARG A 130 -23.54 -13.13 -5.32
N CYS A 131 -23.18 -12.15 -4.50
CA CYS A 131 -23.82 -11.95 -3.20
C CYS A 131 -25.32 -11.68 -3.35
N GLU A 132 -26.14 -12.53 -2.75
CA GLU A 132 -27.61 -12.43 -2.79
C GLU A 132 -28.11 -11.08 -2.29
N ARG A 133 -27.49 -10.54 -1.24
CA ARG A 133 -27.84 -9.23 -0.68
C ARG A 133 -27.58 -8.12 -1.69
N CYS A 134 -26.48 -8.19 -2.44
CA CYS A 134 -26.17 -7.22 -3.49
C CYS A 134 -27.08 -7.35 -4.72
N LEU A 135 -27.64 -8.52 -5.00
CA LEU A 135 -28.60 -8.72 -6.11
C LEU A 135 -29.95 -8.06 -5.83
N GLN A 136 -30.30 -7.87 -4.56
CA GLN A 136 -31.58 -7.31 -4.11
C GLN A 136 -31.56 -5.77 -4.04
N VAL A 137 -30.37 -5.15 -4.06
CA VAL A 137 -30.24 -3.70 -4.06
C VAL A 137 -30.37 -3.21 -5.50
N ARG A 138 -31.50 -2.56 -5.80
CA ARG A 138 -31.73 -1.86 -7.07
C ARG A 138 -31.10 -0.48 -7.06
#